data_AF-A0A968DRM6-F1
#
_entry.id   AF-A0A968DRM6-F1
#
_cell.length_a   1.000
_cell.length_b   1.000
_cell.length_c   1.000
_cell.angle_alpha   90.00
_cell.angle_beta   90.00
_cell.angle_gamma   90.00
#
_symmetry.space_group_name_H-M   'P 1'
#
loop_
_entity.id
_entity.type
_entity.pdbx_description
1 polymer ?
#
loop_
_entity_poly.entity_id
_entity_poly.type
_entity_poly.pdbx_seq_one_letter_code
_entity_poly.pdbx_strand_id
1 'polypeptide(L)'
;SNVPLEQGREPASTGHRMIDLGSDEYTRGRPHPMIEPAVRSAELAASLADPSVAVVLLDVMLGFGAHPDPCQSILEAVSNAPADRPQVVCSVCGTDADPQNRAAQVRKLEGAGVLVASSNADAAMLALDLVAG
;
A
#
# COMPACT_ATOMS: atom_id res chain seq x y z
N SER A 1 2.24 -5.92 13.67
CA SER A 1 3.54 -5.24 13.89
C SER A 1 3.96 -4.65 12.56
N ASN A 2 4.35 -3.37 12.50
CA ASN A 2 4.83 -2.69 11.28
C ASN A 2 6.34 -2.44 11.37
N VAL A 3 7.07 -3.51 11.67
CA VAL A 3 8.53 -3.47 11.76
C VAL A 3 9.10 -3.54 10.33
N PRO A 4 10.16 -2.77 10.02
CA PRO A 4 10.88 -2.85 8.76
C PRO A 4 11.17 -4.29 8.36
N LEU A 5 11.13 -4.59 7.06
CA LEU A 5 11.48 -5.91 6.56
C LEU A 5 12.99 -6.14 6.76
N GLU A 6 13.38 -7.31 7.25
CA GLU A 6 14.80 -7.66 7.31
C GLU A 6 15.40 -7.64 5.89
N GLN A 7 16.54 -6.97 5.71
CA GLN A 7 17.24 -6.94 4.44
C GLN A 7 17.84 -8.33 4.16
N GLY A 8 17.21 -9.09 3.27
CA GLY A 8 17.79 -10.36 2.83
C GLY A 8 16.84 -11.28 2.07
N ARG A 9 16.73 -11.06 0.76
CA ARG A 9 16.96 -12.05 -0.32
C ARG A 9 16.65 -11.34 -1.65
N GLU A 10 17.63 -11.30 -2.56
CA GLU A 10 17.37 -10.97 -3.97
C GLU A 10 16.15 -11.78 -4.45
N PRO A 11 15.06 -11.13 -4.91
CA PRO A 11 13.88 -11.87 -5.33
C PRO A 11 14.28 -12.74 -6.52
N ALA A 12 14.07 -14.05 -6.37
CA ALA A 12 14.01 -14.92 -7.54
C ALA A 12 12.99 -14.29 -8.51
N SER A 13 13.31 -14.25 -9.81
CA SER A 13 12.55 -13.54 -10.85
C SER A 13 11.12 -14.07 -11.11
N THR A 14 10.57 -14.85 -10.19
CA THR A 14 9.24 -15.45 -10.20
C THR A 14 8.74 -15.56 -8.75
N GLY A 15 7.67 -14.84 -8.40
CA GLY A 15 7.00 -14.99 -7.11
C GLY A 15 6.54 -13.68 -6.48
N HIS A 16 6.05 -13.77 -5.23
CA HIS A 16 5.60 -12.61 -4.45
C HIS A 16 6.77 -11.75 -4.00
N ARG A 17 6.60 -10.43 -4.09
CA ARG A 17 7.59 -9.44 -3.65
C ARG A 17 7.02 -8.62 -2.50
N MET A 18 7.83 -8.40 -1.47
CA MET A 18 7.56 -7.44 -0.41
C MET A 18 8.64 -6.37 -0.47
N ILE A 19 8.23 -5.10 -0.45
CA ILE A 19 9.14 -3.96 -0.60
C ILE A 19 8.93 -3.05 0.60
N ASP A 20 10.00 -2.81 1.35
CA ASP A 20 10.01 -1.80 2.40
C ASP A 20 10.50 -0.47 1.82
N LEU A 21 9.53 0.33 1.35
CA LEU A 21 9.79 1.65 0.79
C LEU A 21 10.30 2.66 1.84
N GLY A 22 10.22 2.32 3.13
CA GLY A 22 10.78 3.12 4.21
C GLY A 22 12.28 2.95 4.41
N SER A 23 12.87 1.93 3.80
CA SER A 23 14.30 1.64 3.95
C SER A 23 15.20 2.74 3.35
N ASP A 24 16.44 2.79 3.82
CA ASP A 24 17.45 3.78 3.38
C ASP A 24 17.66 3.77 1.86
N GLU A 25 17.50 2.61 1.21
CA GLU A 25 17.62 2.46 -0.24
C GLU A 25 16.65 3.39 -0.99
N TYR A 26 15.41 3.51 -0.51
CA TYR A 26 14.35 4.28 -1.15
C TYR A 26 14.21 5.70 -0.61
N THR A 27 14.78 5.98 0.56
CA THR A 27 14.66 7.28 1.26
C THR A 27 15.92 8.13 1.20
N ARG A 28 17.00 7.68 0.54
CA ARG A 28 18.24 8.45 0.42
C ARG A 28 18.02 9.78 -0.32
N GLY A 29 18.09 10.88 0.43
CA GLY A 29 17.88 12.24 -0.09
C GLY A 29 16.42 12.59 -0.37
N ARG A 30 15.47 11.82 0.18
CA ARG A 30 14.02 12.00 0.03
C ARG A 30 13.31 11.82 1.38
N PRO A 31 12.15 12.46 1.63
CA PRO A 31 11.38 12.17 2.83
C PRO A 31 10.86 10.73 2.82
N HIS A 32 10.60 10.18 4.01
CA HIS A 32 10.01 8.85 4.18
C HIS A 32 8.62 8.77 3.51
N PRO A 33 8.21 7.64 2.89
CA PRO A 33 6.93 7.54 2.17
C PRO A 33 5.68 7.78 3.01
N MET A 34 5.76 7.60 4.33
CA MET A 34 4.69 7.98 5.24
C MET A 34 4.46 9.50 5.29
N ILE A 35 5.50 10.30 5.06
CA ILE A 35 5.45 11.76 5.08
C ILE A 35 5.13 12.29 3.68
N GLU A 36 5.83 11.79 2.66
CA GLU A 36 5.71 12.22 1.26
C GLU A 36 5.47 10.99 0.36
N PRO A 37 4.29 10.84 -0.25
CA PRO A 37 3.90 9.59 -0.90
C PRO A 37 4.59 9.31 -2.24
N ALA A 38 5.38 10.24 -2.80
CA ALA A 38 5.90 10.15 -4.17
C ALA A 38 6.56 8.81 -4.53
N VAL A 39 7.40 8.26 -3.64
CA VAL A 39 8.07 6.95 -3.85
C VAL A 39 7.05 5.81 -3.92
N ARG A 40 6.09 5.79 -3.00
CA ARG A 40 5.01 4.79 -2.98
C ARG A 40 4.10 4.91 -4.18
N SER A 41 3.74 6.14 -4.58
CA SER A 41 2.89 6.37 -5.75
C SER A 41 3.53 5.86 -7.03
N ALA A 42 4.84 6.03 -7.19
CA ALA A 42 5.56 5.50 -8.35
C ALA A 42 5.56 3.97 -8.39
N GLU A 43 5.89 3.30 -7.27
CA GLU A 43 5.90 1.84 -7.20
C GLU A 43 4.49 1.24 -7.36
N LEU A 44 3.47 1.89 -6.79
CA LEU A 44 2.07 1.50 -6.94
C LEU A 44 1.62 1.62 -8.38
N ALA A 45 1.89 2.73 -9.06
CA ALA A 45 1.53 2.91 -10.47
C ALA A 45 2.20 1.86 -11.37
N ALA A 46 3.48 1.57 -11.13
CA ALA A 46 4.20 0.52 -11.84
C ALA A 46 3.56 -0.86 -11.61
N SER A 47 3.26 -1.19 -10.34
CA SER A 47 2.64 -2.48 -9.97
C SER A 47 1.24 -2.63 -10.57
N LEU A 48 0.46 -1.55 -10.63
CA LEU A 48 -0.89 -1.55 -11.20
C LEU A 48 -0.92 -1.69 -12.73
N ALA A 49 0.18 -1.35 -13.40
CA ALA A 49 0.32 -1.47 -14.85
C ALA A 49 0.99 -2.79 -15.29
N ASP A 50 1.50 -3.59 -14.34
CA ASP A 50 2.18 -4.83 -14.63
C ASP A 50 1.19 -6.00 -14.74
N PRO A 51 0.97 -6.59 -15.93
CA PRO A 51 0.03 -7.69 -16.12
C PRO A 51 0.46 -8.99 -15.44
N SER A 52 1.69 -9.10 -14.94
CA SER A 52 2.16 -10.24 -14.15
C SER A 52 1.77 -10.15 -12.68
N VAL A 53 1.28 -9.00 -12.22
CA VAL A 53 0.83 -8.78 -10.84
C VAL A 53 -0.65 -9.11 -10.73
N ALA A 54 -1.02 -10.05 -9.86
CA ALA A 54 -2.43 -10.35 -9.59
C ALA A 54 -3.02 -9.47 -8.48
N VAL A 55 -2.22 -9.18 -7.45
CA VAL A 55 -2.65 -8.44 -6.26
C VAL A 55 -1.55 -7.48 -5.81
N VAL A 56 -1.94 -6.26 -5.43
CA VAL A 56 -1.07 -5.30 -4.73
C VAL A 56 -1.53 -5.17 -3.29
N LEU A 57 -0.64 -5.48 -2.34
CA LEU A 57 -0.89 -5.36 -0.91
C LEU A 57 -0.23 -4.09 -0.37
N LEU A 58 -1.01 -3.25 0.33
CA LEU A 58 -0.56 -1.98 0.91
C LEU A 58 -0.81 -1.93 2.42
N ASP A 59 0.06 -1.20 3.12
CA ASP A 59 -0.23 -0.69 4.45
C ASP A 59 -0.32 0.84 4.42
N VAL A 60 -1.21 1.39 5.24
CA VAL A 60 -1.38 2.84 5.39
C VAL A 60 -1.30 3.18 6.87
N MET A 61 -0.27 3.93 7.22
CA MET A 61 -0.05 4.46 8.55
C MET A 61 -0.63 5.87 8.67
N LEU A 62 -1.45 6.09 9.70
CA LEU A 62 -1.97 7.39 10.08
C LEU A 62 -1.24 7.93 11.32
N GLY A 63 -1.65 9.13 11.76
CA GLY A 63 -1.16 9.75 12.98
C GLY A 63 -0.27 10.96 12.72
N PHE A 64 0.30 11.48 13.80
CA PHE A 64 1.17 12.65 13.74
C PHE A 64 2.45 12.36 12.94
N GLY A 65 2.80 13.29 12.05
CA GLY A 65 3.95 13.17 11.17
C GLY A 65 3.69 12.37 9.89
N ALA A 66 2.55 11.68 9.76
CA ALA A 66 2.13 11.11 8.48
C ALA A 66 1.54 12.20 7.57
N HIS A 67 1.49 11.89 6.26
CA HIS A 67 0.86 12.75 5.27
C HIS A 67 -0.58 13.13 5.70
N PRO A 68 -1.05 14.37 5.47
CA PRO A 68 -2.39 14.81 5.88
C PRO A 68 -3.54 14.01 5.23
N ASP A 69 -3.31 13.47 4.05
CA ASP A 69 -4.28 12.63 3.34
C ASP A 69 -3.57 11.47 2.61
N PRO A 70 -3.15 10.41 3.32
CA PRO A 70 -2.27 9.39 2.75
C PRO A 70 -3.00 8.51 1.74
N CYS A 71 -4.33 8.36 1.79
CA CYS A 71 -5.05 7.54 0.82
C CYS A 71 -5.30 8.26 -0.50
N GLN A 72 -5.27 9.60 -0.54
CA GLN A 72 -5.53 10.36 -1.77
C GLN A 72 -4.63 9.92 -2.93
N SER A 73 -3.33 9.74 -2.68
CA SER A 73 -2.38 9.31 -3.71
C SER A 73 -2.64 7.86 -4.20
N ILE A 74 -3.25 7.02 -3.36
CA ILE A 74 -3.66 5.66 -3.72
C ILE A 74 -4.89 5.72 -4.63
N LEU A 75 -5.88 6.57 -4.31
CA LEU A 75 -7.06 6.77 -5.15
C LEU A 75 -6.68 7.27 -6.54
N GLU A 76 -5.73 8.21 -6.62
CA GLU A 76 -5.21 8.73 -7.87
C GLU A 76 -4.53 7.63 -8.70
N ALA A 77 -3.69 6.80 -8.08
CA ALA A 77 -3.04 5.69 -8.77
C ALA A 77 -4.07 4.66 -9.27
N VAL A 78 -5.04 4.30 -8.45
CA VAL A 78 -6.13 3.37 -8.80
C VAL A 78 -7.01 3.92 -9.93
N SER A 79 -7.31 5.22 -9.93
CA SER A 79 -8.15 5.85 -10.94
C SER A 79 -7.46 5.99 -12.29
N ASN A 80 -6.14 6.11 -12.31
CA ASN A 80 -5.33 6.24 -13.53
C ASN A 80 -4.85 4.89 -14.08
N ALA A 81 -5.06 3.79 -13.35
CA ALA A 81 -4.62 2.47 -13.76
C ALA A 81 -5.52 1.84 -14.85
N PRO A 82 -5.02 0.85 -15.62
CA PRO A 82 -5.82 0.11 -16.60
C PRO A 82 -7.08 -0.51 -15.99
N ALA A 83 -8.10 -0.76 -16.81
CA ALA A 83 -9.36 -1.34 -16.34
C ALA A 83 -9.20 -2.77 -15.81
N ASP A 84 -8.23 -3.52 -16.34
CA ASP A 84 -7.82 -4.88 -15.96
C ASP A 84 -6.67 -4.90 -14.95
N ARG A 85 -6.44 -3.80 -14.24
CA ARG A 85 -5.43 -3.69 -13.19
C ARG A 85 -5.54 -4.79 -12.13
N PRO A 86 -4.45 -5.08 -11.40
CA PRO A 86 -4.46 -5.95 -10.22
C PRO A 86 -5.45 -5.47 -9.15
N GLN A 87 -5.96 -6.41 -8.35
CA GLN A 87 -6.76 -6.07 -7.16
C GLN A 87 -5.86 -5.43 -6.11
N VAL A 88 -6.32 -4.34 -5.49
CA VAL A 88 -5.61 -3.70 -4.37
C VAL A 88 -6.24 -4.12 -3.06
N VAL A 89 -5.40 -4.59 -2.14
CA VAL A 89 -5.77 -4.92 -0.76
C VAL A 89 -4.96 -4.01 0.16
N CYS A 90 -5.61 -3.45 1.18
CA CYS A 90 -4.99 -2.49 2.09
C CYS A 90 -5.33 -2.81 3.54
N SER A 91 -4.41 -2.50 4.47
CA SER A 91 -4.76 -2.30 5.89
C SER A 91 -4.48 -0.84 6.28
N VAL A 92 -5.37 -0.25 7.07
CA VAL A 92 -5.20 1.13 7.57
C VAL A 92 -4.97 1.08 9.08
N CYS A 93 -3.75 1.40 9.49
CA CYS A 93 -3.29 1.43 10.87
C CYS A 93 -3.35 2.86 11.42
N GLY A 94 -4.10 3.05 12.51
CA GLY A 94 -4.40 4.34 13.11
C GLY A 94 -5.78 4.32 13.76
N THR A 95 -6.31 5.49 14.08
CA THR A 95 -7.58 5.67 14.80
C THR A 95 -8.45 6.73 14.14
N ASP A 96 -9.74 6.76 14.51
CA ASP A 96 -10.65 7.80 14.05
C ASP A 96 -10.33 9.19 14.65
N ALA A 97 -9.53 9.22 15.72
CA ALA A 97 -9.07 10.44 16.38
C ALA A 97 -7.78 11.01 15.78
N ASP A 98 -7.10 10.28 14.90
CA ASP A 98 -5.93 10.81 14.20
C ASP A 98 -6.31 11.96 13.26
N PRO A 99 -5.38 12.89 12.95
CA PRO A 99 -5.66 14.04 12.08
C PRO A 99 -6.29 13.67 10.73
N GLN A 100 -5.96 12.50 10.20
CA GLN A 100 -6.44 11.99 8.91
C GLN A 100 -7.83 11.34 9.00
N ASN A 101 -8.31 10.99 10.20
CA ASN A 101 -9.51 10.21 10.51
C ASN A 101 -9.57 8.85 9.79
N ARG A 102 -9.29 7.76 10.51
CA ARG A 102 -9.26 6.39 9.92
C ARG A 102 -10.54 6.03 9.17
N ALA A 103 -11.72 6.18 9.77
CA ALA A 103 -12.99 5.86 9.11
C ALA A 103 -13.24 6.64 7.80
N ALA A 104 -12.79 7.89 7.69
CA ALA A 104 -12.87 8.65 6.45
C ALA A 104 -11.91 8.10 5.39
N GLN A 105 -10.67 7.78 5.77
CA GLN A 105 -9.66 7.18 4.88
C GLN A 105 -10.12 5.81 4.33
N VAL A 106 -10.65 4.95 5.21
CA VAL A 106 -11.17 3.62 4.81
C VAL A 106 -12.32 3.77 3.81
N ARG A 107 -13.30 4.64 4.07
CA ARG A 107 -14.43 4.85 3.14
C ARG A 107 -13.99 5.34 1.76
N LYS A 108 -12.96 6.19 1.70
CA LYS A 108 -12.39 6.64 0.41
C LYS A 108 -11.82 5.47 -0.38
N LEU A 109 -11.02 4.61 0.28
CA LEU A 109 -10.41 3.43 -0.34
C LEU A 109 -11.47 2.44 -0.84
N GLU A 110 -12.43 2.09 0.00
CA GLU A 110 -13.52 1.18 -0.35
C GLU A 110 -14.34 1.72 -1.53
N GLY A 111 -14.63 3.04 -1.53
CA GLY A 111 -15.33 3.70 -2.62
C GLY A 111 -14.59 3.66 -3.98
N ALA A 112 -13.28 3.44 -3.98
CA ALA A 112 -12.47 3.26 -5.19
C ALA A 112 -12.23 1.77 -5.55
N GLY A 113 -12.91 0.83 -4.87
CA GLY A 113 -12.77 -0.60 -5.11
C GLY A 113 -11.48 -1.21 -4.53
N VAL A 114 -10.85 -0.55 -3.55
CA VAL A 114 -9.79 -1.14 -2.74
C VAL A 114 -10.42 -1.99 -1.64
N LEU A 115 -9.93 -3.22 -1.46
CA LEU A 115 -10.37 -4.07 -0.36
C LEU A 115 -9.61 -3.70 0.91
N VAL A 116 -10.30 -3.22 1.94
CA VAL A 116 -9.67 -2.79 3.19
C VAL A 116 -9.93 -3.81 4.30
N ALA A 117 -8.87 -4.44 4.80
CA ALA A 117 -8.94 -5.41 5.87
C ALA A 117 -8.73 -4.78 7.26
N SER A 118 -9.16 -5.48 8.31
CA SER A 118 -9.10 -5.02 9.70
C SER A 118 -7.67 -4.92 10.25
N SER A 119 -6.76 -5.74 9.76
CA SER A 119 -5.35 -5.77 10.17
C SER A 119 -4.43 -6.10 9.00
N ASN A 120 -3.12 -5.89 9.18
CA ASN A 120 -2.14 -6.27 8.17
C ASN A 120 -2.09 -7.80 7.93
N ALA A 121 -2.33 -8.60 8.98
CA ALA A 121 -2.43 -10.05 8.88
C ALA A 121 -3.66 -10.48 8.06
N ASP A 122 -4.81 -9.86 8.32
CA ASP A 122 -6.04 -10.12 7.54
C ASP A 122 -5.87 -9.69 6.08
N ALA A 123 -5.19 -8.56 5.84
CA ALA A 123 -4.90 -8.09 4.49
C ALA A 123 -3.99 -9.06 3.73
N ALA A 124 -2.96 -9.61 4.39
CA ALA A 124 -2.08 -10.61 3.80
C ALA A 124 -2.82 -11.93 3.51
N MET A 125 -3.67 -12.40 4.42
CA MET A 125 -4.50 -13.59 4.20
C MET A 125 -5.45 -13.40 3.02
N LEU A 126 -6.12 -12.25 2.95
CA LEU A 126 -7.00 -11.92 1.82
C LEU A 126 -6.24 -11.86 0.49
N ALA A 127 -5.03 -11.29 0.49
CA ALA A 127 -4.19 -11.25 -0.70
C ALA A 127 -3.78 -12.66 -1.16
N LEU A 128 -3.47 -13.57 -0.24
CA LEU A 128 -3.17 -14.96 -0.55
C LEU A 128 -4.37 -15.70 -1.15
N ASP A 129 -5.57 -15.51 -0.56
CA ASP A 129 -6.80 -16.13 -1.06
C ASP A 129 -7.11 -15.68 -2.50
N LEU A 130 -6.88 -14.40 -2.82
CA LEU A 130 -7.08 -13.84 -4.16
C LEU A 130 -6.08 -14.36 -5.21
N VAL A 131 -4.88 -14.74 -4.79
CA VAL A 131 -3.84 -15.28 -5.69
C VAL A 131 -4.02 -16.79 -5.89
N ALA A 132 -4.60 -17.50 -4.92
CA ALA A 132 -4.80 -18.94 -4.97
C ALA A 132 -6.05 -19.37 -5.77
N GLY A 133 -6.99 -18.46 -5.98
CA GLY A 133 -8.19 -18.67 -6.80
C GLY A 133 -7.94 -18.46 -8.28
#